data_AF-A0A2V9TZ35-F1
#
_entry.id   AF-A0A2V9TZ35-F1
#
_cell.length_a   1.000
_cell.length_b   1.000
_cell.length_c   1.000
_cell.angle_alpha   90.00
_cell.angle_beta   90.00
_cell.angle_gamma   90.00
#
_symmetry.space_group_name_H-M   'P 1'
#
loop_
_entity.id
_entity.type
_entity.pdbx_description
1 polymer ?
#
loop_
_entity_poly.entity_id
_entity_poly.type
_entity_poly.pdbx_seq_one_letter_code
_entity_poly.pdbx_strand_id
1 'polypeptide(L)'
;MATALAATKHLVMADLKGKVDPDWCPGCGDFGVLAAVQKALVELQVPNHEVVTISGIGCSSNFPGYINTYGMHTLHGRALAVATGVKL
;
A
#
# COMPACT_ATOMS: atom_id res chain seq x y z
N MET A 1 -20.89 -14.96 -16.89
CA MET A 1 -20.53 -15.49 -15.56
C MET A 1 -20.60 -14.35 -14.57
N ALA A 2 -21.70 -14.30 -13.81
CA ALA A 2 -21.86 -13.31 -12.76
C ALA A 2 -20.97 -13.72 -11.59
N THR A 3 -19.80 -13.10 -11.46
CA THR A 3 -19.08 -13.09 -10.19
C THR A 3 -19.92 -12.27 -9.23
N ALA A 4 -20.41 -12.92 -8.18
CA ALA A 4 -21.16 -12.29 -7.11
C ALA A 4 -20.40 -11.05 -6.63
N LEU A 5 -21.08 -9.90 -6.60
CA LEU A 5 -20.62 -8.74 -5.85
C LEU A 5 -20.53 -9.18 -4.38
N ALA A 6 -19.33 -9.61 -3.96
CA ALA A 6 -19.01 -9.69 -2.56
C ALA A 6 -19.31 -8.31 -1.99
N ALA A 7 -20.22 -8.23 -1.02
CA ALA A 7 -20.62 -6.98 -0.40
C ALA A 7 -19.36 -6.23 0.03
N THR A 8 -18.98 -5.20 -0.73
CA THR A 8 -17.73 -4.49 -0.52
C THR A 8 -17.89 -3.72 0.77
N LYS A 9 -17.23 -4.18 1.83
CA LYS A 9 -17.09 -3.42 3.07
C LYS A 9 -16.64 -2.02 2.68
N HIS A 10 -17.39 -1.01 3.11
CA HIS A 10 -17.00 0.38 2.90
C HIS A 10 -15.63 0.61 3.53
N LEU A 11 -14.64 0.94 2.71
CA LEU A 11 -13.27 1.06 3.15
C LEU A 11 -13.10 2.38 3.90
N VAL A 12 -12.56 2.31 5.11
CA VAL A 12 -12.22 3.50 5.91
C VAL A 12 -10.73 3.54 6.22
N MET A 13 -10.21 4.71 6.62
CA MET A 13 -8.77 4.89 6.90
C MET A 13 -8.20 3.88 7.90
N ALA A 14 -8.98 3.49 8.91
CA ALA A 14 -8.57 2.52 9.91
C ALA A 14 -8.27 1.13 9.31
N ASP A 15 -8.92 0.76 8.21
CA ASP A 15 -8.72 -0.53 7.54
C ASP A 15 -7.36 -0.63 6.85
N LEU A 16 -6.73 0.51 6.56
CA LEU A 16 -5.46 0.60 5.85
C LEU A 16 -4.24 0.73 6.79
N LYS A 17 -4.45 0.72 8.11
CA LYS A 17 -3.35 0.80 9.08
C LYS A 17 -2.45 -0.43 8.93
N GLY A 18 -1.16 -0.22 8.65
CA GLY A 18 -0.16 -1.28 8.57
C GLY A 18 0.04 -2.04 9.89
N LYS A 19 0.71 -3.19 9.80
CA LYS A 19 1.03 -4.03 10.96
C LYS A 19 2.10 -3.44 11.85
N VAL A 20 2.91 -2.54 11.31
CA VAL A 20 4.02 -1.88 11.98
C VAL A 20 3.81 -0.38 11.83
N ASP A 21 4.12 0.38 12.87
CA ASP A 21 4.10 1.84 12.80
C ASP A 21 5.36 2.36 12.08
N PRO A 22 5.29 3.44 11.29
CA PRO A 22 6.47 3.97 10.59
C PRO A 22 7.57 4.43 11.55
N ASP A 23 8.81 4.07 11.23
CA ASP A 23 10.01 4.42 11.99
C ASP A 23 10.74 5.64 11.44
N TRP A 24 10.06 6.44 10.60
CA TRP A 24 10.62 7.65 10.01
C TRP A 24 10.84 8.76 11.05
N CYS A 25 11.84 9.60 10.78
CA CYS A 25 12.16 10.73 11.63
C CYS A 25 10.96 11.70 11.78
N PRO A 26 10.78 12.36 12.94
CA PRO A 26 9.77 13.39 13.10
C PRO A 26 9.90 14.48 12.04
N GLY A 27 8.79 14.78 11.34
CA GLY A 27 8.77 15.75 10.24
C GLY A 27 9.17 15.19 8.87
N CYS A 28 9.42 13.88 8.74
CA CYS A 28 9.65 13.24 7.44
C CYS A 28 8.45 13.40 6.50
N GLY A 29 8.70 13.74 5.23
CA GLY A 29 7.64 13.87 4.22
C GLY A 29 6.94 12.56 3.86
N ASP A 30 7.57 11.41 4.09
CA ASP A 30 7.00 10.09 3.79
C ASP A 30 5.71 9.81 4.59
N PHE A 31 5.54 10.40 5.78
CA PHE A 31 4.27 10.37 6.52
C PHE A 31 3.12 10.99 5.72
N GLY A 32 3.40 12.11 5.03
CA GLY A 32 2.43 12.76 4.16
C GLY A 32 2.09 11.91 2.94
N VAL A 33 3.08 11.24 2.35
CA VAL A 33 2.88 10.33 1.21
C VAL A 33 2.02 9.13 1.63
N LEU A 34 2.30 8.50 2.78
CA LEU A 34 1.51 7.40 3.31
C LEU A 34 0.05 7.81 3.54
N ALA A 35 -0.18 8.94 4.21
CA ALA A 35 -1.53 9.45 4.45
C ALA A 35 -2.28 9.76 3.15
N ALA A 36 -1.60 10.33 2.15
CA ALA A 36 -2.19 10.63 0.85
C ALA A 36 -2.59 9.36 0.08
N VAL A 37 -1.75 8.33 0.07
CA VAL A 37 -2.06 7.04 -0.57
C VAL A 37 -3.24 6.37 0.13
N GLN A 38 -3.25 6.31 1.47
CA GLN A 38 -4.36 5.74 2.22
C GLN A 38 -5.68 6.48 1.94
N LYS A 39 -5.64 7.81 1.92
CA LYS A 39 -6.80 8.65 1.59
C LYS A 39 -7.31 8.36 0.18
N ALA A 40 -6.42 8.26 -0.81
CA ALA A 40 -6.79 7.95 -2.19
C ALA A 40 -7.48 6.58 -2.31
N LEU A 41 -6.99 5.55 -1.61
CA LEU A 41 -7.62 4.23 -1.60
C LEU A 41 -9.02 4.26 -1.00
N VAL A 42 -9.22 5.02 0.08
CA VAL A 42 -10.54 5.25 0.68
C VAL A 42 -11.46 6.02 -0.26
N GLU A 43 -11.00 7.10 -0.89
CA GLU A 43 -11.83 7.88 -1.83
C GLU A 43 -12.26 7.05 -3.05
N LEU A 44 -11.36 6.21 -3.56
CA LEU A 44 -11.64 5.33 -4.70
C LEU A 44 -12.37 4.04 -4.31
N GLN A 45 -12.53 3.76 -3.01
CA GLN A 45 -13.12 2.53 -2.48
C GLN A 45 -12.50 1.26 -3.07
N VAL A 46 -11.18 1.27 -3.31
CA VAL A 46 -10.47 0.10 -3.81
C VAL A 46 -10.16 -0.82 -2.64
N PRO A 47 -10.72 -2.04 -2.59
CA PRO A 47 -10.47 -2.96 -1.49
C PRO A 47 -8.99 -3.24 -1.34
N ASN A 48 -8.52 -3.28 -0.10
CA ASN A 48 -7.10 -3.43 0.19
C ASN A 48 -6.48 -4.76 -0.32
N HIS A 49 -7.30 -5.81 -0.48
CA HIS A 49 -6.89 -7.09 -1.07
C HIS A 49 -6.77 -7.06 -2.60
N GLU A 50 -7.24 -6.00 -3.26
CA GLU A 50 -7.05 -5.75 -4.69
C GLU A 50 -5.84 -4.83 -4.96
N VAL A 51 -5.15 -4.39 -3.90
CA VAL A 51 -3.99 -3.51 -3.99
C VAL A 51 -2.72 -4.27 -3.60
N VAL A 52 -1.65 -4.04 -4.36
CA VAL A 52 -0.31 -4.52 -4.04
C VAL A 52 0.68 -3.35 -4.03
N THR A 53 1.39 -3.17 -2.92
CA THR A 53 2.41 -2.13 -2.74
C THR A 53 3.81 -2.72 -2.84
N ILE A 54 4.58 -2.31 -3.84
CA ILE A 54 5.90 -2.85 -4.13
C ILE A 54 6.94 -1.74 -4.00
N SER A 55 7.99 -2.00 -3.22
CA SER A 55 9.03 -1.03 -2.90
C SER A 55 10.44 -1.57 -3.15
N GLY A 56 11.43 -0.66 -3.17
CA GLY A 56 12.85 -0.93 -3.39
C GLY A 56 13.62 -1.10 -2.09
N ILE A 57 14.70 -0.35 -1.88
CA ILE A 57 15.41 -0.25 -0.58
C ILE A 57 15.68 1.23 -0.29
N GLY A 58 15.39 1.68 0.93
CA GLY A 58 15.55 3.05 1.41
C GLY A 58 14.55 3.35 2.54
N CYS A 59 14.63 4.53 3.17
CA CYS A 59 13.68 4.94 4.22
C CYS A 59 12.23 4.81 3.75
N SER A 60 11.94 5.30 2.54
CA SER A 60 10.62 5.18 1.91
C SER A 60 10.21 3.74 1.61
N SER A 61 11.15 2.79 1.51
CA SER A 61 10.86 1.44 1.01
C SER A 61 10.29 0.47 2.05
N ASN A 62 10.25 0.82 3.32
CA ASN A 62 9.45 0.08 4.30
C ASN A 62 7.93 0.29 4.13
N PHE A 63 7.51 1.13 3.17
CA PHE A 63 6.10 1.44 2.86
C PHE A 63 5.14 0.24 2.89
N PRO A 64 5.45 -0.94 2.31
CA PRO A 64 4.54 -2.08 2.32
C PRO A 64 4.22 -2.62 3.72
N GLY A 65 5.04 -2.31 4.73
CA GLY A 65 4.76 -2.66 6.13
C GLY A 65 3.81 -1.69 6.84
N TYR A 66 3.71 -0.45 6.34
CA TYR A 66 2.97 0.65 6.97
C TYR A 66 1.55 0.83 6.43
N ILE A 67 1.19 0.08 5.39
CA ILE A 67 -0.15 0.06 4.80
C ILE A 67 -0.67 -1.37 4.69
N ASN A 68 -1.93 -1.58 5.05
CA ASN A 68 -2.53 -2.92 5.08
C ASN A 68 -3.04 -3.35 3.70
N THR A 69 -2.12 -3.64 2.78
CA THR A 69 -2.39 -4.21 1.46
C THR A 69 -1.53 -5.45 1.24
N TYR A 70 -1.65 -6.14 0.10
CA TYR A 70 -0.55 -7.02 -0.31
C TYR A 70 0.71 -6.19 -0.54
N GLY A 71 1.90 -6.75 -0.34
CA GLY A 71 3.11 -5.97 -0.55
C GLY A 71 4.40 -6.77 -0.57
N MET A 72 5.41 -6.18 -1.23
CA MET A 72 6.76 -6.74 -1.33
C MET A 72 7.81 -5.65 -1.15
N HIS A 73 8.73 -5.88 -0.23
CA HIS A 73 9.95 -5.10 -0.07
C HIS A 73 11.05 -5.80 -0.87
N THR A 74 11.42 -5.24 -2.02
CA THR A 74 12.25 -5.93 -3.02
C THR A 74 13.72 -5.49 -2.94
N LEU A 75 14.50 -5.73 -3.99
CA LEU A 75 15.90 -5.30 -4.05
C LEU A 75 16.04 -3.82 -4.42
N HIS A 76 17.15 -3.22 -4.02
CA HIS A 76 17.45 -1.82 -4.33
C HIS A 76 17.41 -1.57 -5.84
N GLY A 77 16.59 -0.60 -6.27
CA GLY A 77 16.40 -0.26 -7.68
C GLY A 77 15.63 -1.29 -8.52
N ARG A 78 15.01 -2.32 -7.91
CA ARG A 78 14.27 -3.39 -8.63
C ARG A 78 12.76 -3.40 -8.43
N ALA A 79 12.22 -2.43 -7.68
CA ALA A 79 10.78 -2.33 -7.43
C ALA A 79 9.94 -2.36 -8.71
N LEU A 80 10.32 -1.59 -9.74
CA LEU A 80 9.58 -1.53 -11.01
C LEU A 80 9.65 -2.84 -11.82
N ALA A 81 10.80 -3.52 -11.81
CA ALA A 81 10.94 -4.81 -12.50
C ALA A 81 10.01 -5.86 -11.88
N VAL A 82 9.97 -5.92 -10.54
CA VAL A 82 9.06 -6.81 -9.82
C VAL A 82 7.60 -6.41 -10.04
N ALA A 83 7.28 -5.12 -9.92
CA ALA A 83 5.91 -4.62 -10.10
C ALA A 83 5.37 -4.86 -11.51
N THR A 84 6.23 -4.78 -12.53
CA THR A 84 5.86 -5.12 -13.90
C THR A 84 5.44 -6.59 -14.00
N GLY A 85 6.23 -7.51 -13.43
CA GLY A 85 5.90 -8.93 -13.41
C GLY A 85 4.63 -9.26 -12.63
N VAL A 86 4.33 -8.51 -11.56
CA VAL A 86 3.09 -8.68 -10.78
C VAL A 86 1.86 -8.15 -11.51
N LYS A 87 2.02 -7.15 -12.37
CA LYS A 87 0.89 -6.49 -13.06
C LYS A 87 0.40 -7.27 -14.28
N LEU A 88 1.28 -7.99 -14.96
CA LEU A 88 0.99 -8.80 -16.15
C LEU A 88 0.23 -10.08 -15.78
#